data_AF-M1Z114-F1
#
_entry.id   AF-M1Z114-F1
#
_cell.length_a   1.000
_cell.length_b   1.000
_cell.length_c   1.000
_cell.angle_alpha   90.00
_cell.angle_beta   90.00
_cell.angle_gamma   90.00
#
_symmetry.space_group_name_H-M   'P 1'
#
loop_
_entity.id
_entity.type
_entity.pdbx_description
1 polymer ?
#
loop_
_entity_poly.entity_id
_entity_poly.type
_entity_poly.pdbx_seq_one_letter_code
_entity_poly.pdbx_strand_id
1 'polypeptide(L)'
;MKNHLIKTVTAISECEIHLRDANAEGSEIEVYLAQYLVVILSAEMQQQIYKIIREVIDSVDDKKIKSFASNAQEKLFRSVGKGEIAGYLGCFGKDRKDKFNSLLEDRDVSLYNNAIGERHRVAHSTANQLTLREIKDALISAEKVLSAVKIALQD
;
A
#
# COMPACT_ATOMS: atom_id res chain seq x y z
N MET A 1 -2.02 17.95 2.33
CA MET A 1 -2.19 16.51 2.62
C MET A 1 -1.05 16.07 3.52
N LYS A 2 -1.35 15.29 4.55
CA LYS A 2 -0.32 14.64 5.37
C LYS A 2 0.07 13.35 4.62
N ASN A 3 1.33 13.22 4.19
CA ASN A 3 1.80 11.97 3.58
C ASN A 3 1.99 10.92 4.69
N HIS A 4 1.29 9.81 4.58
CA HIS A 4 1.48 8.64 5.45
C HIS A 4 2.65 7.78 4.95
N LEU A 5 2.98 7.88 3.65
CA LEU A 5 4.01 7.10 2.97
C LEU A 5 5.33 7.90 2.84
N ILE A 6 5.85 8.40 3.95
CA ILE A 6 7.01 9.30 3.98
C ILE A 6 8.26 8.61 3.41
N LYS A 7 8.50 7.34 3.75
CA LYS A 7 9.69 6.62 3.26
C LYS A 7 9.65 6.47 1.75
N THR A 8 8.48 6.14 1.20
CA THR A 8 8.27 6.01 -0.24
C THR A 8 8.48 7.34 -0.95
N VAL A 9 7.95 8.44 -0.40
CA VAL A 9 8.13 9.79 -0.95
C VAL A 9 9.60 10.19 -0.97
N THR A 10 10.33 9.97 0.13
CA THR A 10 11.76 10.25 0.20
C THR A 10 12.55 9.42 -0.83
N ALA A 11 12.28 8.11 -0.90
CA ALA A 11 12.97 7.23 -1.85
C ALA A 11 12.70 7.62 -3.31
N ILE A 12 11.46 8.01 -3.65
CA ILE A 12 11.11 8.53 -4.99
C ILE A 12 11.93 9.77 -5.30
N SER A 13 11.99 10.72 -4.35
CA SER A 13 12.73 11.97 -4.54
C SER A 13 14.22 11.73 -4.77
N GLU A 14 14.82 10.79 -4.02
CA GLU A 14 16.23 10.42 -4.19
C GLU A 14 16.47 9.75 -5.55
N CYS A 15 15.61 8.80 -5.95
CA CYS A 15 15.71 8.15 -7.26
C CYS A 15 15.56 9.15 -8.41
N GLU A 16 14.65 10.11 -8.29
CA GLU A 16 14.43 11.15 -9.29
C GLU A 16 15.67 12.05 -9.47
N ILE A 17 16.32 12.43 -8.37
CA ILE A 17 17.58 13.20 -8.41
C ILE A 17 18.67 12.38 -9.10
N HIS A 18 18.86 11.13 -8.69
CA HIS A 18 19.90 10.27 -9.27
C HIS A 18 19.71 9.99 -10.76
N LEU A 19 18.47 9.74 -11.20
CA LEU A 19 18.16 9.52 -12.61
C LEU A 19 18.46 10.75 -13.46
N ARG A 20 18.10 11.93 -12.95
CA ARG A 20 18.36 13.20 -13.62
C ARG A 20 19.86 13.50 -13.70
N ASP A 21 20.58 13.38 -12.59
CA ASP A 21 22.01 13.66 -12.50
C ASP A 21 22.83 12.72 -13.39
N ALA A 22 22.39 11.47 -13.55
CA ALA A 22 23.01 10.47 -14.41
C ALA A 22 22.50 10.52 -15.87
N ASN A 23 21.53 11.37 -16.21
CA ASN A 23 20.81 11.37 -17.50
C ASN A 23 20.32 9.97 -17.91
N ALA A 24 19.70 9.26 -16.96
CA ALA A 24 19.33 7.85 -17.07
C ALA A 24 17.80 7.62 -17.12
N GLU A 25 17.01 8.67 -17.33
CA GLU A 25 15.57 8.55 -17.59
C GLU A 25 15.31 7.70 -18.85
N GLY A 26 14.31 6.83 -18.79
CA GLY A 26 13.98 5.88 -19.86
C GLY A 26 14.96 4.71 -20.03
N SER A 27 15.98 4.61 -19.17
CA SER A 27 16.97 3.52 -19.22
C SER A 27 16.58 2.32 -18.35
N GLU A 28 17.32 1.22 -18.47
CA GLU A 28 17.18 0.06 -17.56
C GLU A 28 17.44 0.42 -16.09
N ILE A 29 18.25 1.45 -15.83
CA ILE A 29 18.47 1.95 -14.46
C ILE A 29 17.17 2.46 -13.85
N GLU A 30 16.34 3.18 -14.63
CA GLU A 30 15.03 3.63 -14.15
C GLU A 30 14.15 2.44 -13.78
N VAL A 31 14.16 1.37 -14.59
CA VAL A 31 13.39 0.17 -14.30
C VAL A 31 13.83 -0.46 -12.98
N TYR A 32 15.13 -0.62 -12.74
CA TYR A 32 15.62 -1.18 -11.47
C TYR A 32 15.24 -0.32 -10.27
N LEU A 33 15.31 1.00 -10.39
CA LEU A 33 14.89 1.92 -9.34
C LEU A 33 13.37 1.85 -9.11
N ALA A 34 12.55 1.77 -10.17
CA ALA A 34 11.11 1.60 -10.05
C ALA A 34 10.73 0.30 -9.33
N GLN A 35 11.43 -0.80 -9.62
CA GLN A 35 11.25 -2.08 -8.91
C GLN A 35 11.59 -1.96 -7.42
N TYR A 36 12.70 -1.32 -7.09
CA TYR A 36 13.08 -1.02 -5.70
C TYR A 36 11.99 -0.18 -5.00
N LEU A 37 11.49 0.85 -5.65
CA LEU A 37 10.45 1.72 -5.10
C LEU A 37 9.12 0.99 -4.85
N VAL A 38 8.74 0.05 -5.72
CA VAL A 38 7.51 -0.75 -5.52
C VAL A 38 7.61 -1.64 -4.27
N VAL A 39 8.81 -2.15 -3.97
CA VAL A 39 9.07 -2.92 -2.74
C VAL A 39 8.92 -2.03 -1.51
N ILE A 40 9.47 -0.82 -1.54
CA ILE A 40 9.33 0.16 -0.45
C ILE A 40 7.86 0.54 -0.25
N LEU A 41 7.17 0.91 -1.33
CA LEU A 41 5.76 1.27 -1.29
C LEU A 41 4.93 0.14 -0.65
N SER A 42 5.16 -1.10 -1.08
CA SER A 42 4.43 -2.26 -0.55
C SER A 42 4.68 -2.48 0.94
N ALA A 43 5.95 -2.39 1.37
CA ALA A 43 6.33 -2.58 2.77
C ALA A 43 5.78 -1.46 3.66
N GLU A 44 5.84 -0.20 3.21
CA GLU A 44 5.31 0.93 3.97
C GLU A 44 3.79 0.91 4.03
N MET A 45 3.10 0.55 2.93
CA MET A 45 1.65 0.31 2.93
C MET A 45 1.24 -0.71 3.99
N GLN A 46 1.97 -1.84 4.08
CA GLN A 46 1.69 -2.86 5.09
C GLN A 46 1.87 -2.32 6.51
N GLN A 47 2.93 -1.56 6.75
CA GLN A 47 3.19 -0.93 8.05
C GLN A 47 2.08 0.06 8.44
N GLN A 48 1.63 0.91 7.51
CA GLN A 48 0.59 1.90 7.78
C GLN A 48 -0.77 1.23 8.03
N ILE A 49 -1.13 0.22 7.26
CA ILE A 49 -2.37 -0.54 7.48
C ILE A 49 -2.33 -1.22 8.86
N TYR A 50 -1.22 -1.87 9.22
CA TYR A 50 -1.06 -2.46 10.55
C TYR A 50 -1.22 -1.44 11.67
N LYS A 51 -0.66 -0.25 11.50
CA LYS A 51 -0.80 0.83 12.47
C LYS A 51 -2.25 1.25 12.65
N ILE A 52 -2.98 1.49 11.55
CA ILE A 52 -4.40 1.88 11.59
C ILE A 52 -5.24 0.82 12.32
N ILE A 53 -5.06 -0.46 11.98
CA ILE A 53 -5.79 -1.55 12.62
C ILE A 53 -5.42 -1.67 14.09
N ARG A 54 -4.15 -1.50 14.44
CA ARG A 54 -3.70 -1.57 15.83
C ARG A 54 -4.33 -0.47 16.67
N GLU A 55 -4.46 0.74 16.14
CA GLU A 55 -5.18 1.84 16.80
C GLU A 55 -6.64 1.45 17.13
N VAL A 56 -7.33 0.74 16.22
CA VAL A 56 -8.70 0.22 16.44
C VAL A 56 -8.73 -0.92 17.46
N ILE A 57 -7.77 -1.83 17.41
CA ILE A 57 -7.67 -2.93 18.37
C ILE A 57 -7.37 -2.38 19.78
N ASP A 58 -6.53 -1.36 19.87
CA ASP A 58 -6.12 -0.76 21.13
C ASP A 58 -7.25 0.04 21.80
N SER A 59 -8.26 0.51 21.05
CA SER A 59 -9.46 1.13 21.61
C SER A 59 -10.46 0.13 22.22
N VAL A 60 -10.25 -1.18 22.07
CA VAL A 60 -11.10 -2.20 22.70
C VAL A 60 -10.70 -2.39 24.16
N ASP A 61 -11.65 -2.30 25.09
CA ASP A 61 -11.40 -2.46 26.52
C ASP A 61 -11.15 -3.91 26.95
N ASP A 62 -11.81 -4.87 26.29
CA ASP A 62 -11.67 -6.29 26.63
C ASP A 62 -10.29 -6.82 26.20
N LYS A 63 -9.47 -7.17 27.21
CA LYS A 63 -8.11 -7.70 27.02
C LYS A 63 -8.05 -9.00 26.22
N LYS A 64 -9.04 -9.89 26.36
CA LYS A 64 -9.08 -11.17 25.64
C LYS A 64 -9.37 -10.92 24.16
N ILE A 65 -10.32 -10.05 23.87
CA ILE A 65 -10.65 -9.65 22.49
C ILE A 65 -9.45 -8.93 21.86
N LYS A 66 -8.81 -8.01 22.58
CA LYS A 66 -7.60 -7.31 22.12
C LYS A 66 -6.46 -8.27 21.77
N SER A 67 -6.18 -9.25 22.65
CA SER A 67 -5.14 -10.26 22.42
C SER A 67 -5.48 -11.16 21.22
N PHE A 68 -6.74 -11.60 21.12
CA PHE A 68 -7.22 -12.37 19.97
C PHE A 68 -7.06 -11.60 18.66
N ALA A 69 -7.52 -10.34 18.61
CA ALA A 69 -7.45 -9.50 17.43
C ALA A 69 -6.01 -9.20 17.00
N SER A 70 -5.12 -8.93 17.95
CA SER A 70 -3.69 -8.70 17.69
C SER A 70 -3.03 -9.93 17.06
N ASN A 71 -3.30 -11.13 17.59
CA ASN A 71 -2.79 -12.39 17.03
C ASN A 71 -3.40 -12.71 15.67
N ALA A 72 -4.67 -12.34 15.44
CA ALA A 72 -5.35 -12.56 14.17
C ALA A 72 -4.80 -11.62 13.07
N GLN A 73 -4.49 -10.36 13.42
CA GLN A 73 -3.92 -9.36 12.50
C GLN A 73 -2.68 -9.87 11.77
N GLU A 74 -1.73 -10.46 12.49
CA GLU A 74 -0.47 -10.96 11.93
C GLU A 74 -0.66 -12.15 10.98
N LYS A 75 -1.70 -12.97 11.20
CA LYS A 75 -1.94 -14.20 10.43
C LYS A 75 -2.81 -14.00 9.20
N LEU A 76 -3.74 -13.05 9.28
CA LEU A 76 -4.78 -12.83 8.27
C LEU A 76 -4.35 -11.83 7.20
N PHE A 77 -3.57 -10.80 7.55
CA PHE A 77 -3.15 -9.79 6.59
C PHE A 77 -1.84 -10.20 5.91
N ARG A 78 -1.95 -10.77 4.70
CA ARG A 78 -0.82 -11.41 3.99
C ARG A 78 -0.23 -10.57 2.86
N SER A 79 -1.01 -9.63 2.32
CA SER A 79 -0.61 -8.78 1.21
C SER A 79 -1.41 -7.49 1.23
N VAL A 80 -0.85 -6.46 0.60
CA VAL A 80 -1.45 -5.13 0.51
C VAL A 80 -2.28 -4.94 -0.76
N GLY A 81 -2.50 -5.98 -1.58
CA GLY A 81 -3.40 -5.87 -2.73
C GLY A 81 -4.81 -5.43 -2.30
N LYS A 82 -5.50 -4.61 -3.11
CA LYS A 82 -6.81 -4.05 -2.73
C LYS A 82 -7.83 -5.13 -2.35
N GLY A 83 -7.83 -6.26 -3.04
CA GLY A 83 -8.70 -7.40 -2.73
C GLY A 83 -8.43 -8.03 -1.36
N GLU A 84 -7.15 -8.17 -1.01
CA GLU A 84 -6.70 -8.70 0.29
C GLU A 84 -7.07 -7.74 1.43
N ILE A 85 -6.87 -6.43 1.22
CA ILE A 85 -7.32 -5.39 2.16
C ILE A 85 -8.83 -5.47 2.36
N ALA A 86 -9.62 -5.51 1.28
CA ALA A 86 -11.08 -5.59 1.38
C ALA A 86 -11.55 -6.89 2.08
N GLY A 87 -10.90 -8.02 1.81
CA GLY A 87 -11.17 -9.29 2.48
C GLY A 87 -10.89 -9.19 3.98
N TYR A 88 -9.74 -8.62 4.35
CA TYR A 88 -9.35 -8.42 5.73
C TYR A 88 -10.30 -7.47 6.48
N LEU A 89 -10.71 -6.35 5.87
CA LEU A 89 -11.71 -5.45 6.45
C LEU A 89 -13.07 -6.14 6.64
N GLY A 90 -13.40 -7.11 5.80
CA GLY A 90 -14.59 -7.95 5.97
C GLY A 90 -14.61 -8.74 7.29
N CYS A 91 -13.45 -9.01 7.90
CA CYS A 91 -13.38 -9.63 9.24
C CYS A 91 -13.91 -8.73 10.36
N PHE A 92 -13.97 -7.41 10.13
CA PHE A 92 -14.56 -6.44 11.08
C PHE A 92 -16.04 -6.20 10.82
N GLY A 93 -16.58 -6.70 9.70
CA GLY A 93 -17.96 -6.50 9.29
C GLY A 93 -18.08 -6.35 7.78
N LYS A 94 -19.18 -6.87 7.21
CA LYS A 94 -19.45 -6.75 5.77
C LYS A 94 -19.62 -5.27 5.37
N ASP A 95 -20.27 -4.49 6.21
CA ASP A 95 -20.43 -3.04 6.09
C ASP A 95 -19.10 -2.30 5.97
N ARG A 96 -18.06 -2.73 6.69
CA ARG A 96 -16.72 -2.11 6.63
C ARG A 96 -16.04 -2.38 5.29
N LYS A 97 -16.15 -3.60 4.79
CA LYS A 97 -15.70 -3.96 3.43
C LYS A 97 -16.46 -3.15 2.37
N ASP A 98 -17.77 -3.03 2.49
CA ASP A 98 -18.60 -2.31 1.52
C ASP A 98 -18.29 -0.80 1.54
N LYS A 99 -18.15 -0.20 2.74
CA LYS A 99 -17.70 1.19 2.94
C LYS A 99 -16.34 1.42 2.29
N PHE A 100 -15.34 0.56 2.54
CA PHE A 100 -14.03 0.66 1.90
C PHE A 100 -14.11 0.65 0.37
N ASN A 101 -14.91 -0.26 -0.20
CA ASN A 101 -15.06 -0.35 -1.65
C ASN A 101 -15.73 0.89 -2.25
N SER A 102 -16.72 1.49 -1.56
CA SER A 102 -17.41 2.68 -2.05
C SER A 102 -16.57 3.95 -2.06
N LEU A 103 -15.45 3.96 -1.33
CA LEU A 103 -14.57 5.13 -1.20
C LEU A 103 -13.49 5.19 -2.27
N LEU A 104 -13.39 4.18 -3.13
CA LEU A 104 -12.33 4.06 -4.12
C LEU A 104 -12.89 4.08 -5.54
N GLU A 105 -12.30 4.90 -6.39
CA GLU A 105 -12.59 4.93 -7.82
C GLU A 105 -11.81 3.82 -8.54
N ASP A 106 -12.41 3.27 -9.62
CA ASP A 106 -11.80 2.19 -10.41
C ASP A 106 -10.41 2.56 -10.95
N ARG A 107 -10.21 3.84 -11.29
CA ARG A 107 -8.92 4.36 -11.74
C ARG A 107 -7.84 4.20 -10.68
N ASP A 108 -8.14 4.60 -9.44
CA ASP A 108 -7.18 4.51 -8.33
C ASP A 108 -6.88 3.06 -7.97
N VAL A 109 -7.91 2.20 -7.97
CA VAL A 109 -7.75 0.77 -7.74
C VAL A 109 -6.85 0.15 -8.80
N SER A 110 -7.03 0.53 -10.07
CA SER A 110 -6.22 0.01 -11.18
C SER A 110 -4.76 0.42 -11.06
N LEU A 111 -4.48 1.72 -10.86
CA LEU A 111 -3.11 2.23 -10.70
C LEU A 111 -2.40 1.57 -9.51
N TYR A 112 -3.08 1.47 -8.38
CA TYR A 112 -2.55 0.82 -7.18
C TYR A 112 -2.27 -0.66 -7.39
N ASN A 113 -3.25 -1.42 -7.89
CA ASN A 113 -3.10 -2.86 -8.08
C ASN A 113 -2.04 -3.21 -9.13
N ASN A 114 -1.89 -2.39 -10.18
CA ASN A 114 -0.83 -2.60 -11.16
C ASN A 114 0.55 -2.53 -10.49
N ALA A 115 0.82 -1.47 -9.71
CA ALA A 115 2.09 -1.34 -9.00
C ALA A 115 2.30 -2.48 -7.97
N ILE A 116 1.30 -2.79 -7.13
CA ILE A 116 1.43 -3.87 -6.15
C ILE A 116 1.59 -5.24 -6.82
N GLY A 117 0.91 -5.48 -7.93
CA GLY A 117 1.06 -6.69 -8.75
C GLY A 117 2.47 -6.84 -9.29
N GLU A 118 3.11 -5.73 -9.68
CA GLU A 118 4.49 -5.74 -10.16
C GLU A 118 5.49 -6.20 -9.09
N ARG A 119 5.23 -5.96 -7.79
CA ARG A 119 6.07 -6.52 -6.71
C ARG A 119 6.25 -8.04 -6.85
N HIS A 120 5.19 -8.76 -7.22
CA HIS A 120 5.25 -10.22 -7.38
C HIS A 120 6.09 -10.59 -8.60
N ARG A 121 5.98 -9.84 -9.70
CA ARG A 121 6.78 -10.04 -10.92
C ARG A 121 8.26 -9.75 -10.70
N VAL A 122 8.59 -8.72 -9.91
CA VAL A 122 9.97 -8.44 -9.47
C VAL A 122 10.54 -9.61 -8.70
N ALA A 123 9.80 -10.18 -7.74
CA ALA A 123 10.23 -11.34 -6.97
C ALA A 123 10.44 -12.59 -7.84
N HIS A 124 9.75 -12.70 -8.99
CA HIS A 124 9.86 -13.80 -9.94
C HIS A 124 10.79 -13.52 -11.13
N SER A 125 11.53 -12.40 -11.13
CA SER A 125 12.51 -12.03 -12.17
C SER A 125 11.96 -11.98 -13.61
N THR A 126 10.66 -11.72 -13.78
CA THR A 126 10.07 -11.50 -15.11
C THR A 126 10.30 -10.06 -15.56
N ALA A 127 10.64 -9.88 -16.85
CA ALA A 127 10.91 -8.57 -17.44
C ALA A 127 9.77 -7.58 -17.13
N ASN A 128 10.14 -6.41 -16.64
CA ASN A 128 9.22 -5.41 -16.13
C ASN A 128 9.38 -4.08 -16.88
N GLN A 129 8.29 -3.34 -17.06
CA GLN A 129 8.26 -2.03 -17.73
C GLN A 129 7.83 -0.89 -16.80
N LEU A 130 7.80 -1.12 -15.49
CA LEU A 130 7.39 -0.10 -14.53
C LEU A 130 8.35 1.09 -14.57
N THR A 131 7.79 2.28 -14.77
CA THR A 131 8.50 3.57 -14.82
C THR A 131 8.40 4.33 -13.49
N LEU A 132 9.28 5.31 -13.29
CA LEU A 132 9.19 6.18 -12.11
C LEU A 132 7.87 6.95 -12.07
N ARG A 133 7.35 7.34 -13.25
CA ARG A 133 6.05 8.02 -13.38
C ARG A 133 4.92 7.15 -12.85
N GLU A 134 4.86 5.88 -13.23
CA GLU A 134 3.82 4.95 -12.78
C GLU A 134 3.89 4.72 -11.26
N ILE A 135 5.09 4.69 -10.68
CA ILE A 135 5.27 4.64 -9.23
C ILE A 135 4.70 5.90 -8.55
N LYS A 136 4.94 7.09 -9.11
CA LYS A 136 4.40 8.35 -8.57
C LYS A 136 2.88 8.38 -8.63
N ASP A 137 2.29 7.91 -9.72
CA ASP A 137 0.83 7.78 -9.85
C ASP A 137 0.27 6.76 -8.84
N ALA A 138 0.93 5.62 -8.68
CA ALA A 138 0.55 4.60 -7.72
C ALA A 138 0.66 5.07 -6.26
N LEU A 139 1.64 5.91 -5.92
CA LEU A 139 1.76 6.53 -4.60
C LEU A 139 0.51 7.36 -4.25
N ILE A 140 0.00 8.15 -5.19
CA ILE A 140 -1.20 8.95 -4.98
C ILE A 140 -2.41 8.05 -4.71
N SER A 141 -2.58 6.99 -5.50
CA SER A 141 -3.65 6.02 -5.28
C SER A 141 -3.47 5.23 -3.99
N ALA A 142 -2.24 4.94 -3.57
CA ALA A 142 -1.93 4.27 -2.31
C ALA A 142 -2.33 5.11 -1.08
N GLU A 143 -2.09 6.42 -1.09
CA GLU A 143 -2.58 7.34 -0.04
C GLU A 143 -4.11 7.34 0.04
N LYS A 144 -4.80 7.30 -1.11
CA LYS A 144 -6.26 7.17 -1.14
C LYS A 144 -6.73 5.84 -0.55
N VAL A 145 -6.04 4.74 -0.85
CA VAL A 145 -6.31 3.42 -0.25
C VAL A 145 -6.14 3.47 1.26
N LEU A 146 -5.05 4.06 1.79
CA LEU A 146 -4.86 4.22 3.24
C LEU A 146 -5.96 5.06 3.90
N SER A 147 -6.32 6.17 3.25
CA SER A 147 -7.42 7.02 3.70
C SER A 147 -8.73 6.24 3.76
N ALA A 148 -9.05 5.47 2.73
CA ALA A 148 -10.23 4.64 2.67
C ALA A 148 -10.24 3.54 3.75
N VAL A 149 -9.10 2.89 4.03
CA VAL A 149 -8.97 1.93 5.15
C VAL A 149 -9.31 2.59 6.47
N LYS A 150 -8.73 3.77 6.73
CA LYS A 150 -8.97 4.52 7.97
C LYS A 150 -10.44 4.90 8.12
N ILE A 151 -11.05 5.47 7.08
CA ILE A 151 -12.47 5.89 7.10
C ILE A 151 -13.39 4.68 7.24
N ALA A 152 -13.08 3.55 6.59
CA ALA A 152 -13.89 2.34 6.68
C ALA A 152 -13.95 1.77 8.10
N LEU A 153 -12.85 1.85 8.84
CA LEU A 153 -12.75 1.37 10.22
C LEU A 153 -13.22 2.36 11.28
N GLN A 154 -13.49 3.62 10.91
CA GLN A 154 -14.14 4.59 11.78
C GLN A 154 -15.65 4.37 11.76
N ASP A 155 -16.28 4.49 12.94
CA ASP A 155 -17.73 4.58 13.10
C ASP A 155 -18.29 5.87 12.52
#